data_AF-A0A5B8SN10-F1
#
_entry.id   AF-A0A5B8SN10-F1
#
_cell.length_a   1.000
_cell.length_b   1.000
_cell.length_c   1.000
_cell.angle_alpha   90.00
_cell.angle_beta   90.00
_cell.angle_gamma   90.00
#
_symmetry.space_group_name_H-M   'P 1'
#
loop_
_entity.id
_entity.type
_entity.pdbx_description
1 polymer ?
#
loop_
_entity_poly.entity_id
_entity_poly.type
_entity_poly.pdbx_seq_one_letter_code
_entity_poly.pdbx_strand_id
1 'polypeptide(L)'
;MVEKDSGDKDAAAAVDTRTPRGAGGEGGVEDTPEDFAATLRRLETLVERLESGELSLEASLDAFEQGVRLTRDAQRRLDEAELQVRTLTERADGQLMDKPFSYEEPGR
;
A
#
# COMPACT_ATOMS: atom_id res chain seq x y z
N MET A 1 66.39 15.19 22.42
CA MET A 1 67.15 15.30 21.15
C MET A 1 67.01 13.94 20.47
N VAL A 2 66.01 13.69 19.63
CA VAL A 2 65.75 14.35 18.35
C VAL A 2 64.23 14.47 18.12
N GLU A 3 63.82 15.67 17.71
CA GLU A 3 62.53 16.02 17.12
C GLU A 3 62.38 15.38 15.73
N LYS A 4 61.18 14.88 15.40
CA LYS A 4 60.50 15.12 14.12
C LYS A 4 59.12 14.45 14.16
N ASP A 5 58.05 15.21 14.39
CA ASP A 5 57.29 16.03 13.45
C ASP A 5 56.28 15.24 12.61
N SER A 6 55.06 15.78 12.61
CA SER A 6 54.07 15.72 11.55
C SER A 6 53.36 14.40 11.26
N GLY A 7 52.16 14.32 11.82
CA GLY A 7 51.09 13.42 11.37
C GLY A 7 49.73 13.97 11.78
N ASP A 8 49.49 15.23 11.40
CA ASP A 8 48.19 15.89 11.44
C ASP A 8 47.11 14.99 10.82
N LYS A 9 46.03 14.76 11.56
CA LYS A 9 44.76 14.38 10.96
C LYS A 9 43.60 14.97 11.75
N ASP A 10 43.68 16.29 11.95
CA ASP A 10 42.51 17.09 12.25
C ASP A 10 41.93 17.60 10.92
N ALA A 11 40.83 17.01 10.48
CA ALA A 11 39.90 17.66 9.56
C ALA A 11 38.54 16.97 9.74
N ALA A 12 37.69 17.50 10.61
CA ALA A 12 36.79 18.62 10.33
C ALA A 12 35.50 18.15 9.65
N ALA A 13 34.41 18.44 10.36
CA ALA A 13 33.12 18.88 9.86
C ALA A 13 32.32 17.93 8.96
N ALA A 14 31.28 17.37 9.57
CA ALA A 14 29.99 17.24 8.92
C ALA A 14 29.58 18.56 8.25
N VAL A 15 29.25 18.53 6.95
CA VAL A 15 28.06 19.15 6.33
C VAL A 15 28.17 19.17 4.80
N ASP A 16 27.04 18.81 4.18
CA ASP A 16 26.57 19.16 2.83
C ASP A 16 27.25 18.57 1.58
N THR A 17 26.47 17.75 0.87
CA THR A 17 26.19 17.80 -0.59
C THR A 17 25.52 16.48 -0.97
N ARG A 18 24.30 16.38 -1.49
CA ARG A 18 23.36 17.33 -2.08
C ARG A 18 21.96 16.78 -1.83
N THR A 19 21.05 17.65 -1.44
CA THR A 19 19.64 17.53 -1.79
C THR A 19 19.52 17.56 -3.33
N PRO A 20 18.94 16.54 -4.00
CA PRO A 20 18.16 16.82 -5.18
C PRO A 20 16.79 17.29 -4.70
N ARG A 21 16.54 18.55 -4.99
CA ARG A 21 15.26 19.21 -4.88
C ARG A 21 14.31 18.60 -5.91
N GLY A 22 13.30 17.89 -5.42
CA GLY A 22 12.06 17.59 -6.15
C GLY A 22 10.94 18.39 -5.50
N ALA A 23 10.66 19.56 -6.06
CA ALA A 23 9.43 20.29 -5.82
C ALA A 23 8.40 19.83 -6.87
N GLY A 24 7.22 19.43 -6.42
CA GLY A 24 5.99 19.43 -7.23
C GLY A 24 5.55 18.07 -7.81
N GLY A 25 4.33 17.68 -7.43
CA GLY A 25 3.54 16.58 -8.01
C GLY A 25 4.03 15.20 -7.57
N GLU A 26 3.22 14.27 -7.07
CA GLU A 26 1.77 14.09 -7.11
C GLU A 26 1.43 13.23 -5.88
N GLY A 27 0.29 13.47 -5.24
CA GLY A 27 -0.21 12.60 -4.18
C GLY A 27 -0.62 11.24 -4.75
N GLY A 28 0.36 10.40 -5.08
CA GLY A 28 0.15 8.98 -5.27
C GLY A 28 -0.07 8.39 -3.89
N VAL A 29 -1.29 7.94 -3.62
CA VAL A 29 -1.56 7.07 -2.47
C VAL A 29 -0.70 5.83 -2.70
N GLU A 30 0.43 5.71 -1.99
CA GLU A 30 1.25 4.51 -2.07
C GLU A 30 0.41 3.35 -1.51
N ASP A 31 0.06 2.36 -2.34
CA ASP A 31 -0.70 1.19 -1.88
C ASP A 31 0.23 0.24 -1.11
N THR A 32 0.60 0.68 0.10
CA THR A 32 1.50 -0.02 1.00
C THR A 32 0.72 -1.02 1.86
N PRO A 33 1.39 -2.08 2.36
CA PRO A 33 0.81 -2.94 3.39
C PRO A 33 0.27 -2.16 4.59
N GLU A 34 0.94 -1.08 4.99
CA GLU A 34 0.54 -0.19 6.08
C GLU A 34 -0.78 0.53 5.78
N ASP A 35 -0.97 0.98 4.55
CA ASP A 35 -2.20 1.64 4.09
C ASP A 35 -3.37 0.65 4.01
N PHE A 36 -3.14 -0.57 3.51
CA PHE A 36 -4.16 -1.62 3.53
C PHE A 36 -4.56 -1.99 4.97
N ALA A 37 -3.59 -2.18 5.86
CA ALA A 37 -3.85 -2.43 7.27
C ALA A 37 -4.61 -1.27 7.94
N ALA A 38 -4.36 -0.02 7.52
CA ALA A 38 -5.13 1.14 7.99
C ALA A 38 -6.58 1.10 7.53
N THR A 39 -6.85 0.69 6.29
CA THR A 39 -8.21 0.48 5.77
C THR A 39 -8.97 -0.56 6.57
N LEU A 40 -8.33 -1.69 6.90
CA LEU A 40 -8.93 -2.73 7.74
C LEU A 40 -9.26 -2.23 9.15
N ARG A 41 -8.33 -1.54 9.81
CA ARG A 41 -8.58 -0.95 11.14
C ARG A 41 -9.76 0.01 11.15
N ARG A 42 -9.90 0.84 10.11
CA ARG A 42 -11.05 1.75 9.98
C ARG A 42 -12.37 0.98 9.83
N LEU A 43 -12.36 -0.11 9.06
CA LEU A 43 -13.53 -0.97 8.89
C LEU A 43 -13.93 -1.64 10.21
N GLU A 44 -12.97 -2.18 10.96
CA GLU A 44 -13.18 -2.77 12.28
C GLU A 44 -13.83 -1.76 13.24
N THR A 45 -13.28 -0.54 13.33
CA THR A 45 -13.86 0.52 14.17
C THR A 45 -15.29 0.89 13.75
N LEU A 46 -15.61 0.88 12.45
CA LEU A 46 -16.97 1.14 11.99
C LEU A 46 -17.94 0.02 12.38
N VAL A 47 -17.51 -1.24 12.27
CA VAL A 47 -18.30 -2.40 12.68
C VAL A 47 -18.56 -2.35 14.19
N GLU A 48 -17.53 -2.13 15.01
CA GLU A 48 -17.68 -1.99 16.47
C GLU A 48 -18.70 -0.90 16.84
N ARG A 49 -18.65 0.24 16.15
CA ARG A 49 -19.62 1.33 16.36
C ARG A 49 -21.03 0.95 15.95
N LEU A 50 -21.21 0.26 14.82
CA LEU A 50 -22.52 -0.23 14.38
C LEU A 50 -23.10 -1.27 15.35
N GLU A 51 -22.25 -2.18 15.85
CA GLU A 51 -22.63 -3.23 16.79
C GLU A 51 -22.93 -2.70 18.20
N SER A 52 -22.38 -1.54 18.58
CA SER A 52 -22.65 -0.91 19.88
C SER A 52 -24.13 -0.59 20.11
N GLY A 53 -24.89 -0.34 19.02
CA GLY A 53 -26.29 0.08 19.09
C GLY A 53 -26.51 1.50 19.63
N GLU A 54 -25.46 2.28 19.86
CA GLU A 54 -25.56 3.65 20.40
C GLU A 54 -25.72 4.72 19.31
N LEU A 55 -25.59 4.35 18.03
CA LEU A 55 -25.71 5.27 16.91
C LEU A 55 -27.18 5.63 16.64
N SER A 56 -27.42 6.90 16.31
CA SER A 56 -28.69 7.30 15.69
C SER A 56 -28.86 6.62 14.32
N LEU A 57 -30.09 6.60 13.79
CA LEU A 57 -30.35 6.05 12.46
C LEU A 57 -29.50 6.72 11.38
N GLU A 58 -29.42 8.05 11.39
CA GLU A 58 -28.62 8.83 10.44
C GLU A 58 -27.12 8.47 10.56
N ALA A 59 -26.59 8.46 11.79
CA ALA A 59 -25.19 8.08 12.02
C ALA A 59 -24.89 6.61 11.63
N SER A 60 -25.87 5.71 11.77
CA SER A 60 -25.74 4.32 11.34
C SER A 60 -25.68 4.20 9.81
N LEU A 61 -26.49 4.99 9.09
CA LEU A 61 -26.46 5.03 7.63
C LEU A 61 -25.14 5.59 7.12
N ASP A 62 -24.63 6.66 7.73
CA ASP A 62 -23.33 7.24 7.39
C ASP A 62 -22.18 6.26 7.65
N ALA A 63 -22.20 5.55 8.79
CA ALA A 63 -21.20 4.54 9.11
C ALA A 63 -21.24 3.36 8.14
N PHE A 64 -22.44 2.92 7.77
CA PHE A 64 -22.64 1.87 6.77
C PHE A 64 -22.11 2.28 5.39
N GLU A 65 -22.42 3.49 4.92
CA GLU A 65 -21.93 3.98 3.63
C GLU A 65 -20.39 4.05 3.61
N GLN A 66 -19.78 4.55 4.69
CA GLN A 66 -18.32 4.54 4.85
C GLN A 66 -17.74 3.12 4.81
N GLY A 67 -18.37 2.18 5.51
CA GLY A 67 -17.98 0.77 5.48
C GLY A 67 -17.99 0.19 4.06
N VAL A 68 -19.08 0.42 3.30
CA VAL A 68 -19.20 -0.01 1.90
C VAL A 68 -18.08 0.57 1.03
N ARG A 69 -17.75 1.86 1.20
CA ARG A 69 -16.66 2.49 0.45
C ARG A 69 -15.31 1.88 0.80
N LEU A 70 -15.02 1.65 2.08
CA LEU A 70 -13.76 1.04 2.52
C LEU A 70 -13.61 -0.40 2.03
N THR A 71 -14.68 -1.21 2.07
CA THR A 71 -14.64 -2.59 1.56
C THR A 71 -14.38 -2.62 0.06
N ARG A 72 -14.99 -1.71 -0.72
CA ARG A 72 -14.73 -1.59 -2.16
C ARG A 72 -13.28 -1.17 -2.45
N ASP A 73 -12.74 -0.27 -1.63
CA ASP A 73 -11.35 0.15 -1.74
C ASP A 73 -10.39 -1.01 -1.48
N ALA A 74 -10.62 -1.73 -0.37
CA ALA A 74 -9.83 -2.90 -0.01
C ALA A 74 -9.86 -3.98 -1.09
N GLN A 75 -11.03 -4.28 -1.65
CA GLN A 75 -11.14 -5.28 -2.73
C GLN A 75 -10.34 -4.86 -3.96
N ARG A 76 -10.45 -3.59 -4.39
CA ARG A 76 -9.72 -3.09 -5.55
C ARG A 76 -8.21 -3.24 -5.39
N ARG A 77 -7.68 -2.92 -4.21
CA ARG A 77 -6.24 -3.07 -3.89
C ARG A 77 -5.80 -4.53 -3.93
N LEU A 78 -6.63 -5.45 -3.42
CA LEU A 78 -6.36 -6.88 -3.51
C LEU A 78 -6.34 -7.37 -4.97
N ASP A 79 -7.26 -6.91 -5.80
CA ASP A 79 -7.31 -7.26 -7.22
C ASP A 79 -6.05 -6.74 -7.97
N GLU A 80 -5.60 -5.53 -7.65
CA GLU A 80 -4.38 -4.93 -8.18
C GLU A 80 -3.12 -5.72 -7.75
N ALA A 81 -3.02 -6.08 -6.47
CA ALA A 81 -1.93 -6.90 -5.94
C ALA A 81 -1.90 -8.30 -6.59
N GLU A 82 -3.07 -8.93 -6.78
CA GLU A 82 -3.18 -10.23 -7.44
C GLU A 82 -2.69 -10.16 -8.89
N LEU A 83 -3.06 -9.10 -9.63
CA LEU A 83 -2.57 -8.89 -10.99
C LEU A 83 -1.05 -8.74 -11.03
N GLN A 84 -0.47 -7.97 -10.10
CA GLN A 84 0.98 -7.81 -10.01
C GLN A 84 1.69 -9.15 -9.75
N VAL A 85 1.17 -9.97 -8.83
CA VAL A 85 1.70 -11.30 -8.55
C VAL A 85 1.64 -12.20 -9.78
N ARG A 86 0.51 -12.20 -10.51
CA ARG A 86 0.36 -12.97 -11.76
C ARG A 86 1.42 -12.54 -12.78
N THR A 87 1.54 -11.25 -13.07
CA THR A 87 2.53 -10.74 -14.03
C THR A 87 3.98 -11.02 -13.61
N LEU A 88 4.30 -10.97 -12.31
CA LEU A 88 5.64 -11.31 -11.82
C LEU A 88 5.93 -12.81 -11.97
N THR A 89 4.92 -13.66 -11.73
CA THR A 89 5.03 -15.11 -11.90
C THR A 89 5.23 -15.45 -13.37
N GLU A 90 4.40 -14.92 -14.28
CA GLU A 90 4.50 -15.06 -15.75
C GLU A 90 5.87 -14.69 -16.32
N ARG A 91 6.52 -13.68 -15.74
CA ARG A 91 7.87 -13.24 -16.15
C ARG A 91 8.98 -14.13 -15.59
N ALA A 92 8.74 -14.81 -14.47
CA ALA A 92 9.73 -15.63 -13.77
C ALA A 92 9.80 -17.07 -14.32
N ASP A 93 8.74 -17.59 -14.93
CA ASP A 93 8.66 -18.97 -15.43
C ASP A 93 8.53 -19.11 -16.96
N GLY A 94 8.33 -18.02 -17.70
CA GLY A 94 8.44 -17.99 -19.18
C GLY A 94 7.39 -18.83 -19.93
N GLN A 95 6.41 -19.41 -19.23
CA GLN A 95 5.30 -20.17 -19.79
C GLN A 95 4.10 -20.09 -18.85
N LEU A 96 3.12 -19.25 -19.17
CA LEU A 96 1.77 -19.44 -18.65
C LEU A 96 0.83 -19.66 -19.83
N MET A 97 0.31 -20.89 -19.93
CA MET A 97 -0.91 -21.17 -20.67
C MET A 97 -2.08 -20.70 -19.81
N ASP A 98 -2.59 -19.52 -20.09
CA ASP A 98 -3.96 -19.20 -19.76
C ASP A 98 -4.87 -20.02 -20.69
N LYS A 99 -5.64 -20.94 -20.14
CA LYS A 99 -6.80 -21.45 -20.87
C LYS A 99 -8.00 -20.60 -20.45
N PRO A 100 -8.70 -19.96 -21.41
CA PRO A 100 -9.94 -19.28 -21.07
C PRO A 100 -10.91 -20.30 -20.47
N PHE A 101 -11.50 -19.98 -19.33
CA PHE A 101 -12.59 -20.77 -18.77
C PHE A 101 -13.83 -20.58 -19.66
N SER A 102 -14.06 -21.50 -20.57
CA SER A 102 -15.29 -21.56 -21.36
C SER A 102 -16.30 -22.44 -20.64
N TYR A 103 -17.43 -21.86 -20.24
CA TYR A 103 -18.61 -22.64 -19.86
C TYR A 103 -19.28 -23.11 -21.15
N GLU A 104 -19.05 -24.36 -21.56
CA GLU A 104 -19.88 -24.98 -22.58
C GLU A 104 -21.22 -25.34 -21.94
N GLU A 105 -22.29 -24.61 -22.28
CA GLU A 105 -23.64 -25.01 -21.89
C GLU A 105 -23.91 -26.41 -22.45
N PRO A 106 -24.33 -27.39 -21.63
CA PRO A 106 -24.78 -28.67 -22.15
C PRO A 106 -26.04 -28.43 -23.00
N GLY A 107 -25.90 -28.66 -24.30
CA GLY A 107 -26.86 -28.30 -25.34
C GLY A 107 -28.28 -28.83 -25.11
N ARG A 108 -29.24 -28.05 -25.63
CA ARG A 108 -30.61 -28.48 -25.93
C ARG A 108 -30.65 -29.54 -27.02
#